data_AF-A0A0M4R7X6-F1
#
_entry.id   AF-A0A0M4R7X6-F1
#
_cell.length_a   1.000
_cell.length_b   1.000
_cell.length_c   1.000
_cell.angle_alpha   90.00
_cell.angle_beta   90.00
_cell.angle_gamma   90.00
#
_symmetry.space_group_name_H-M   'P 1'
#
loop_
_entity.id
_entity.type
_entity.pdbx_description
1 polymer ?
#
loop_
_entity_poly.entity_id
_entity_poly.type
_entity_poly.pdbx_seq_one_letter_code
_entity_poly.pdbx_strand_id
1 'polypeptide(L)' 'MIAWLGELYGLDRLDAYQLLTQAAESPLANVVDTNYSAVTKIAKALLPTAAAYGGVHRHLREQARFL' A
#
# COMPACT_ATOMS: atom_id res chain seq x y z
N MET A 1 -5.85 -3.96 2.51
CA MET A 1 -5.70 -3.02 1.38
C MET A 1 -6.68 -1.85 1.45
N ILE A 2 -8.01 -2.08 1.40
CA ILE A 2 -9.01 -0.99 1.37
C ILE A 2 -8.94 -0.07 2.58
N ALA A 3 -9.05 -0.62 3.79
CA ALA A 3 -8.97 0.17 5.02
C ALA A 3 -7.65 0.93 5.12
N TRP A 4 -6.53 0.24 4.88
CA TRP A 4 -5.19 0.84 4.91
C TRP A 4 -5.03 2.00 3.90
N LEU A 5 -5.50 1.85 2.66
CA LEU A 5 -5.44 2.92 1.67
C LEU A 5 -6.35 4.08 2.08
N GLY A 6 -7.54 3.78 2.59
CA GLY A 6 -8.48 4.77 3.10
C GLY A 6 -7.89 5.60 4.24
N GLU A 7 -7.27 4.95 5.22
CA GLU A 7 -6.59 5.62 6.34
C GLU A 7 -5.40 6.46 5.89
N LEU A 8 -4.58 5.93 4.97
CA LEU A 8 -3.37 6.62 4.51
C LEU A 8 -3.67 7.88 3.69
N TYR A 9 -4.75 7.86 2.90
CA TYR A 9 -5.10 8.92 1.95
C TYR A 9 -6.37 9.69 2.30
N GLY A 10 -7.05 9.35 3.40
CA GLY A 10 -8.30 9.99 3.82
C GLY A 10 -9.49 9.69 2.90
N LEU A 11 -9.53 8.52 2.27
CA LEU A 11 -10.64 8.12 1.40
C LEU A 11 -11.79 7.54 2.23
N ASP A 12 -13.03 7.83 1.83
CA ASP A 12 -14.16 7.04 2.31
C ASP A 12 -14.02 5.58 1.87
N ARG A 13 -14.65 4.67 2.62
CA ARG A 13 -14.61 3.25 2.34
C ARG A 13 -15.03 2.91 0.91
N LEU A 14 -16.12 3.50 0.40
CA LEU A 14 -16.61 3.19 -0.95
C LEU A 14 -15.71 3.77 -2.05
N ASP A 15 -15.10 4.92 -1.82
CA ASP A 15 -14.12 5.49 -2.75
C ASP A 15 -12.86 4.62 -2.84
N ALA A 16 -12.40 4.08 -1.71
CA ALA A 16 -11.28 3.13 -1.68
C ALA A 16 -11.61 1.83 -2.44
N TYR A 17 -12.84 1.30 -2.31
CA TYR A 17 -13.30 0.16 -3.12
C TYR A 17 -13.28 0.49 -4.61
N GLN A 18 -13.81 1.65 -5.00
CA GLN A 18 -13.94 2.06 -6.38
C GLN A 18 -12.58 2.20 -7.06
N LEU A 19 -11.62 2.84 -6.38
CA LEU A 19 -10.25 3.00 -6.88
C LEU A 19 -9.52 1.66 -6.99
N LEU A 20 -9.52 0.86 -5.91
CA LEU A 20 -8.72 -0.37 -5.86
C LEU A 20 -9.22 -1.45 -6.81
N THR A 21 -10.53 -1.53 -7.05
CA THR A 21 -11.09 -2.50 -7.99
C THR A 21 -10.60 -2.25 -9.42
N GLN A 22 -10.32 -0.99 -9.79
CA GLN A 22 -9.88 -0.63 -11.13
C GLN A 22 -8.36 -0.62 -11.29
N ALA A 23 -7.63 -0.23 -10.25
CA ALA A 23 -6.20 0.06 -10.37
C ALA A 23 -5.27 -0.95 -9.68
N ALA A 24 -5.80 -1.85 -8.84
CA ALA A 24 -4.99 -2.83 -8.14
C ALA A 24 -4.90 -4.16 -8.91
N GLU A 25 -3.75 -4.81 -8.81
CA GLU A 25 -3.56 -6.21 -9.21
C GLU A 25 -3.68 -7.12 -7.99
N SER A 26 -4.30 -8.29 -8.16
CA SER A 26 -4.41 -9.29 -7.10
C SER A 26 -3.88 -10.68 -7.51
N PRO A 27 -2.56 -10.84 -7.75
CA PRO A 27 -1.99 -12.12 -8.14
C PRO A 27 -2.00 -13.15 -7.00
N LEU A 28 -2.18 -14.42 -7.37
CA LEU A 28 -1.86 -15.55 -6.49
C LEU A 28 -0.35 -15.60 -6.28
N ALA A 29 0.10 -15.75 -5.04
CA ALA A 29 1.51 -15.73 -4.67
C ALA A 29 2.03 -17.13 -4.34
N ASN A 30 1.44 -17.81 -3.36
CA ASN A 30 1.80 -19.19 -3.02
C ASN A 30 0.55 -20.07 -3.03
N VAL A 31 0.64 -21.21 -3.72
CA VAL A 31 -0.42 -22.22 -3.81
C VAL A 31 0.11 -23.63 -3.53
N VAL A 32 1.37 -23.77 -3.13
CA VAL A 32 2.00 -25.08 -2.93
C VAL A 32 1.94 -25.57 -1.48
N ASP A 33 1.65 -24.66 -0.53
CA ASP A 33 1.48 -24.99 0.89
C ASP A 33 0.00 -24.91 1.29
N THR A 34 -0.36 -25.52 2.42
CA THR A 34 -1.71 -25.43 2.99
C THR A 34 -2.17 -23.99 3.20
N ASN A 35 -1.23 -23.09 3.49
CA ASN A 35 -1.53 -21.67 3.61
C ASN A 35 -1.41 -20.98 2.25
N TYR A 36 -2.50 -20.96 1.50
CA TYR A 36 -2.59 -20.22 0.24
C TYR A 36 -2.41 -18.73 0.48
N SER A 37 -1.65 -18.07 -0.37
CA SER A 37 -1.45 -16.63 -0.29
C SER A 37 -1.72 -15.95 -1.62
N ALA A 38 -2.31 -14.76 -1.53
CA ALA A 38 -2.50 -13.82 -2.61
C ALA A 38 -2.03 -12.44 -2.12
N VAL A 39 -1.61 -11.61 -3.06
CA VAL A 39 -1.17 -10.24 -2.76
C VAL A 39 -2.14 -9.29 -3.44
N THR A 40 -2.38 -8.13 -2.84
CA THR A 40 -2.98 -6.98 -3.53
C THR A 40 -1.95 -5.87 -3.61
N LYS A 41 -1.73 -5.32 -4.81
CA LYS A 41 -0.75 -4.24 -5.05
C LYS A 41 -1.34 -3.19 -5.99
N ILE A 42 -0.87 -1.94 -5.85
CA ILE A 42 -1.21 -0.81 -6.72
C ILE A 42 0.08 -0.08 -7.10
N ALA A 43 0.16 0.43 -8.32
CA ALA A 43 1.32 1.19 -8.77
C ALA A 43 1.42 2.52 -8.00
N LYS A 44 2.54 2.76 -7.32
CA LYS A 44 2.77 3.99 -6.52
C LYS A 44 2.68 5.27 -7.36
N ALA A 45 3.00 5.20 -8.64
CA ALA A 45 2.90 6.34 -9.56
C ALA A 45 1.46 6.85 -9.75
N LEU A 46 0.45 6.02 -9.45
CA LEU A 46 -0.96 6.39 -9.50
C LEU A 46 -1.46 7.06 -8.22
N LEU A 47 -0.61 7.15 -7.19
CA LEU A 47 -0.98 7.65 -5.87
C LEU A 47 -0.22 8.93 -5.52
N PRO A 48 -0.85 9.86 -4.79
CA PRO A 48 -0.14 11.00 -4.21
C PRO A 48 0.99 10.54 -3.26
N THR A 49 1.96 11.43 -3.05
CA THR A 49 2.99 11.18 -2.03
C THR A 49 2.35 11.20 -0.64
N ALA A 50 2.57 10.14 0.15
CA ALA A 50 2.07 10.04 1.52
C ALA A 50 3.15 9.55 2.48
N ALA A 51 3.03 9.94 3.75
CA ALA A 51 3.93 9.54 4.83
C ALA A 51 3.44 8.23 5.48
N ALA A 52 3.55 7.12 4.74
CA ALA A 52 3.24 5.80 5.30
C ALA A 52 4.06 5.52 6.57
N TYR A 53 3.42 4.90 7.58
CA TYR A 53 4.04 4.61 8.89
C TYR A 53 4.71 5.84 9.52
N GLY A 54 4.03 6.99 9.51
CA GLY A 54 4.56 8.23 10.10
C GLY A 54 5.79 8.79 9.39
N GLY A 55 6.11 8.32 8.18
CA GLY A 55 7.27 8.80 7.42
C GLY A 55 8.60 8.22 7.88
N VAL A 56 8.61 7.05 8.54
CA VAL A 56 9.83 6.39 9.04
C VAL A 56 10.95 6.28 7.99
N HIS A 57 10.61 6.00 6.73
CA HIS A 57 11.60 5.92 5.66
C HIS A 57 12.29 7.27 5.38
N ARG A 58 11.58 8.40 5.52
CA ARG A 58 12.18 9.73 5.40
C ARG A 58 13.12 9.98 6.58
N HIS A 59 12.65 9.71 7.79
CA HIS A 59 13.42 9.87 9.01
C HIS A 59 14.74 9.09 8.99
N LEU A 60 14.70 7.80 8.65
CA LEU A 60 15.91 6.96 8.57
C LEU A 60 16.90 7.45 7.51
N ARG A 61 16.40 7.96 6.37
CA ARG A 61 17.25 8.56 5.33
C ARG A 61 17.89 9.87 5.77
N GLU A 62 17.21 10.67 6.60
CA GLU A 62 17.78 11.88 7.18
C GLU A 62 18.90 11.53 8.16
N GLN A 63 18.68 10.57 9.06
CA GLN A 63 19.69 10.11 10.00
C GLN A 63 20.94 9.56 9.31
N ALA A 64 20.77 8.78 8.24
CA ALA A 64 21.88 8.20 7.48
C ALA A 64 22.77 9.24 6.78
N ARG A 65 22.29 10.48 6.55
CA ARG A 65 23.10 11.56 5.95
C ARG A 65 24.10 12.17 6.94
N PHE A 66 23.93 11.90 8.23
CA PHE A 66 24.80 12.38 9.30
C PHE A 66 25.81 11.31 9.77
N LEU A 67 25.83 10.14 9.12
CA LEU A 67 26.86 9.10 9.26
C LEU A 67 27.92 9.28 8.17
#